data_AF-E0S9D1-F1
#
_entry.id   AF-E0S9D1-F1
#
_cell.length_a   1.000
_cell.length_b   1.000
_cell.length_c   1.000
_cell.angle_alpha   90.00
_cell.angle_beta   90.00
_cell.angle_gamma   90.00
#
_symmetry.space_group_name_H-M   'P 1'
#
loop_
_entity.id
_entity.type
_entity.pdbx_description
1 polymer ?
#
loop_
_entity_poly.entity_id
_entity_poly.type
_entity_poly.pdbx_seq_one_letter_code
_entity_poly.pdbx_strand_id
1 'polypeptide(L)'
;MEAKDAKVDYEVLVAPDGKTYYYNKKTGKSSFRKPDVLKDSDEDFDVDPWIECRSRQGKVFYHNTITKESRWERPGEKRKGKTLIKGIGMNMRITDHETSKYLLYRLMEQYKVENMKDVFYKLSTEPIFRAIRMDVRESLVRKYFEDKEENNREEEVQRQKYYVDEVCKVDVGVSDFFGFNSVFSRHPYYSRIKDKFGCYEVYIEKHMGGTTAGKLEEIFRACGIDLNSSASDVLKMKEMEGFDRKVVLFSFIRYFRRLEREFLLDIEKKKTSMAEKIPHYREEFRQVLNSLYSRGLIYYKMKFKDAFYLFKNSEPFWNLLGSMESPKEVYFEFVNDLENKLKRYEKERTEEISQIDKRAVDKYFEVVWEEKEEGEI
;
A
#
# COMPACT_ATOMS: atom_id res chain seq x y z
N MET A 1 -22.48 29.51 31.50
CA MET A 1 -21.51 28.86 32.40
C MET A 1 -22.08 27.63 33.13
N GLU A 2 -23.33 27.19 32.89
CA GLU A 2 -23.99 26.17 33.74
C GLU A 2 -23.70 24.69 33.40
N ALA A 3 -23.30 24.34 32.18
CA ALA A 3 -23.17 22.93 31.77
C ALA A 3 -21.96 22.19 32.39
N LYS A 4 -20.90 22.92 32.78
CA LYS A 4 -19.68 22.31 33.33
C LYS A 4 -19.85 21.88 34.79
N ASP A 5 -20.59 22.65 35.58
CA ASP A 5 -20.82 22.33 36.99
C ASP A 5 -21.80 21.15 37.17
N ALA A 6 -22.71 20.94 36.22
CA ALA A 6 -23.66 19.82 36.25
C ALA A 6 -23.04 18.44 35.92
N LYS A 7 -21.87 18.40 35.25
CA LYS A 7 -21.13 17.15 34.95
C LYS A 7 -20.45 16.57 36.20
N VAL A 8 -20.15 17.43 37.20
CA VAL A 8 -19.46 17.05 38.46
C VAL A 8 -20.42 16.40 39.47
N ASP A 9 -21.74 16.56 39.29
CA ASP A 9 -22.77 16.11 40.24
C ASP A 9 -23.20 14.64 40.08
N TYR A 10 -22.66 13.92 39.09
CA TYR A 10 -23.01 12.52 38.81
C TYR A 10 -21.84 11.58 39.06
N GLU A 11 -22.09 10.49 39.77
CA GLU A 11 -21.13 9.43 40.04
C GLU A 11 -21.49 8.15 39.28
N VAL A 12 -20.49 7.55 38.64
CA VAL A 12 -20.64 6.31 37.89
C VAL A 12 -20.27 5.15 38.82
N LEU A 13 -21.24 4.31 39.14
CA LEU A 13 -21.10 3.20 40.09
C LEU A 13 -21.47 1.87 39.41
N VAL A 14 -20.95 0.76 39.92
CA VAL A 14 -21.23 -0.58 39.38
C VAL A 14 -22.00 -1.37 40.43
N ALA A 15 -23.17 -1.89 40.05
CA ALA A 15 -23.99 -2.72 40.90
C ALA A 15 -23.37 -4.13 41.07
N PRO A 16 -23.78 -4.90 42.11
CA PRO A 16 -23.25 -6.24 42.35
C PRO A 16 -23.45 -7.24 41.19
N ASP A 17 -24.40 -6.98 40.29
CA ASP A 17 -24.63 -7.74 39.06
C ASP A 17 -23.72 -7.33 37.89
N GLY A 18 -22.75 -6.43 38.13
CA GLY A 18 -21.79 -5.94 37.16
C GLY A 18 -22.30 -4.80 36.26
N LYS A 19 -23.56 -4.34 36.45
CA LYS A 19 -24.12 -3.26 35.63
C LYS A 19 -23.79 -1.89 36.16
N THR A 20 -23.34 -1.02 35.28
CA THR A 20 -23.05 0.38 35.59
C THR A 20 -24.34 1.19 35.73
N TYR A 21 -24.45 2.00 36.77
CA TYR A 21 -25.53 2.96 36.99
C TYR A 21 -24.96 4.33 37.37
N TYR A 22 -25.73 5.37 37.10
CA TYR A 22 -25.37 6.77 37.28
C TYR A 22 -26.17 7.35 38.44
N TYR A 23 -25.49 7.79 39.49
CA TYR A 23 -26.10 8.35 40.69
C TYR A 23 -25.91 9.86 40.73
N ASN A 24 -27.01 10.61 40.86
CA ASN A 24 -26.96 12.06 41.01
C ASN A 24 -26.81 12.43 42.50
N LYS A 25 -25.67 13.03 42.87
CA LYS A 25 -25.35 13.38 44.26
C LYS A 25 -26.25 14.47 44.83
N LYS A 26 -26.82 15.36 44.00
CA LYS A 26 -27.70 16.45 44.43
C LYS A 26 -29.15 16.01 44.62
N THR A 27 -29.64 15.10 43.78
CA THR A 27 -31.05 14.66 43.82
C THR A 27 -31.25 13.32 44.52
N GLY A 28 -30.18 12.58 44.81
CA GLY A 28 -30.21 11.28 45.48
C GLY A 28 -30.81 10.16 44.64
N LYS A 29 -30.95 10.35 43.33
CA LYS A 29 -31.57 9.39 42.41
C LYS A 29 -30.54 8.64 41.58
N SER A 30 -30.73 7.33 41.45
CA SER A 30 -29.95 6.45 40.57
C SER A 30 -30.70 6.15 39.28
N SER A 31 -29.97 6.07 38.17
CA SER A 31 -30.49 5.71 36.84
C SER A 31 -29.52 4.77 36.14
N PHE A 32 -30.04 3.73 35.48
CA PHE A 32 -29.24 2.84 34.63
C PHE A 32 -29.00 3.42 33.22
N ARG A 33 -29.68 4.53 32.86
CA ARG A 33 -29.43 5.28 31.63
C ARG A 33 -28.50 6.45 31.91
N LYS A 34 -27.45 6.61 31.08
CA LYS A 34 -26.48 7.71 31.12
C LYS A 34 -27.23 9.05 30.90
N PRO A 35 -27.25 9.95 31.90
CA PRO A 35 -27.92 11.24 31.81
C PRO A 35 -27.38 12.07 30.64
N ASP A 36 -28.24 12.88 30.01
CA ASP A 36 -27.87 13.65 28.80
C ASP A 36 -26.71 14.63 29.03
N VAL A 37 -26.54 15.12 30.27
CA VAL A 37 -25.43 16.01 30.66
C VAL A 37 -24.06 15.30 30.68
N LEU A 38 -24.05 13.96 30.73
CA LEU A 38 -22.85 13.13 30.65
C LEU A 38 -22.57 12.62 29.22
N LYS A 39 -23.47 12.85 28.26
CA LYS A 39 -23.25 12.53 26.85
C LYS A 39 -22.40 13.63 26.23
N ASP A 40 -21.26 13.27 25.67
CA ASP A 40 -20.47 14.19 24.84
C ASP A 40 -21.08 14.24 23.43
N SER A 41 -20.92 15.36 22.71
CA SER A 41 -21.62 15.68 21.44
C SER A 41 -21.40 14.71 20.28
N ASP A 42 -20.55 13.70 20.48
CA ASP A 42 -20.11 12.74 19.47
C ASP A 42 -20.66 11.31 19.68
N GLU A 43 -21.48 11.06 20.72
CA GLU A 43 -22.11 9.73 21.01
C GLU A 43 -23.60 9.63 20.59
N ASP A 44 -24.09 10.48 19.68
CA ASP A 44 -25.48 10.44 19.18
C ASP A 44 -25.56 9.96 17.72
N PHE A 45 -25.10 8.73 17.47
CA PHE A 45 -25.52 7.96 16.30
C PHE A 45 -26.19 6.67 16.75
N ASP A 46 -27.51 6.62 16.53
CA ASP A 46 -28.31 5.39 16.59
C ASP A 46 -27.86 4.50 15.41
N VAL A 47 -26.77 3.76 15.60
CA VAL A 47 -26.25 2.81 14.62
C VAL A 47 -27.32 1.74 14.44
N ASP A 48 -28.01 1.76 13.30
CA ASP A 48 -29.00 0.73 12.98
C ASP A 48 -28.31 -0.64 13.03
N PRO A 49 -28.68 -1.52 13.98
CA PRO A 49 -27.96 -2.74 14.24
C PRO A 49 -28.14 -3.79 13.13
N TRP A 50 -29.02 -3.56 12.16
CA TRP A 50 -29.28 -4.46 11.05
C TRP A 50 -28.38 -4.18 9.84
N ILE A 51 -27.48 -5.13 9.54
CA ILE A 51 -26.61 -5.11 8.36
C ILE A 51 -27.20 -5.96 7.24
N GLU A 52 -27.01 -5.53 5.99
CA GLU A 52 -27.43 -6.26 4.81
C GLU A 52 -26.37 -7.32 4.43
N CYS A 53 -26.78 -8.58 4.40
CA CYS A 53 -25.95 -9.73 4.07
C CYS A 53 -26.47 -10.44 2.83
N ARG A 54 -25.58 -11.09 2.07
CA ARG A 54 -25.95 -11.92 0.91
C ARG A 54 -25.75 -13.39 1.22
N SER A 55 -26.78 -14.20 0.97
CA SER A 55 -26.70 -15.66 1.06
C SER A 55 -25.84 -16.24 -0.06
N ARG A 56 -25.39 -17.49 0.10
CA ARG A 56 -24.67 -18.26 -0.93
C ARG A 56 -25.44 -18.39 -2.25
N GLN A 57 -26.76 -18.20 -2.22
CA GLN A 57 -27.64 -18.18 -3.39
C GLN A 57 -27.91 -16.76 -3.94
N GLY A 58 -27.22 -15.73 -3.44
CA GLY A 58 -27.36 -14.34 -3.91
C GLY A 58 -28.56 -13.57 -3.36
N LYS A 59 -29.40 -14.19 -2.51
CA LYS A 59 -30.53 -13.51 -1.86
C LYS A 59 -30.08 -12.65 -0.67
N VAL A 60 -30.60 -11.43 -0.59
CA VAL A 60 -30.33 -10.47 0.48
C VAL A 60 -31.11 -10.85 1.74
N PHE A 61 -30.45 -10.83 2.89
CA PHE A 61 -31.07 -10.97 4.21
C PHE A 61 -30.42 -10.00 5.20
N TYR A 62 -31.15 -9.56 6.20
CA TYR A 62 -30.69 -8.61 7.22
C TYR A 62 -30.24 -9.38 8.46
N HIS A 63 -29.03 -9.11 8.96
CA HIS A 63 -28.49 -9.69 10.19
C HIS A 63 -28.35 -8.61 11.26
N ASN A 64 -28.93 -8.84 12.43
CA ASN A 64 -28.78 -7.94 13.56
C ASN A 64 -27.45 -8.22 14.27
N THR A 65 -26.55 -7.24 14.26
CA THR A 65 -25.21 -7.35 14.85
C THR A 65 -25.22 -7.50 16.37
N ILE A 66 -26.27 -7.02 17.04
CA ILE A 66 -26.47 -7.05 18.50
C ILE A 66 -27.21 -8.31 18.94
N THR A 67 -28.35 -8.66 18.31
CA THR A 67 -29.17 -9.81 18.73
C THR A 67 -28.80 -11.12 18.03
N LYS A 68 -27.91 -11.06 17.01
CA LYS A 68 -27.52 -12.18 16.14
C LYS A 68 -28.65 -12.84 15.35
N GLU A 69 -29.83 -12.20 15.31
CA GLU A 69 -30.96 -12.67 14.51
C GLU A 69 -30.74 -12.37 13.02
N SER A 70 -31.24 -13.26 12.15
CA SER A 70 -31.26 -13.07 10.70
C SER A 70 -32.69 -13.10 10.19
N ARG A 71 -33.06 -12.14 9.34
CA ARG A 71 -34.41 -11.98 8.80
C ARG A 71 -34.35 -11.63 7.31
N TRP A 72 -35.32 -12.10 6.54
CA TRP A 72 -35.40 -11.82 5.11
C TRP A 72 -35.99 -10.43 4.81
N GLU A 73 -36.66 -9.82 5.78
CA GLU A 73 -37.25 -8.49 5.70
C GLU A 73 -36.66 -7.60 6.79
N ARG A 74 -36.37 -6.33 6.48
CA ARG A 74 -35.76 -5.38 7.43
C ARG A 74 -36.79 -4.98 8.50
N PRO A 75 -36.54 -5.23 9.80
CA PRO A 75 -37.50 -4.86 10.83
C PRO A 75 -37.53 -3.34 11.02
N GLY A 76 -38.71 -2.73 10.87
CA GLY A 76 -38.91 -1.30 11.15
C GLY A 76 -39.49 -0.47 10.01
N GLU A 77 -39.79 -1.07 8.85
CA GLU A 77 -40.37 -0.32 7.73
C GLU A 77 -41.86 0.00 7.95
N LYS A 78 -42.14 0.99 8.81
CA LYS A 78 -43.43 1.69 8.76
C LYS A 78 -43.40 2.62 7.56
N ARG A 79 -44.22 2.31 6.55
CA ARG A 79 -44.58 3.24 5.47
C ARG A 79 -45.11 4.54 6.08
N LYS A 80 -44.26 5.54 6.24
CA LYS A 80 -44.65 6.92 6.57
C LYS A 80 -44.09 7.83 5.49
N GLY A 81 -45.03 8.44 4.76
CA GLY A 81 -44.75 9.44 3.74
C GLY A 81 -43.90 10.56 4.31
N LYS A 82 -42.65 10.63 3.85
CA LYS A 82 -41.94 11.89 3.78
C LYS A 82 -42.34 12.50 2.45
N THR A 83 -42.87 13.71 2.50
CA THR A 83 -43.06 14.59 1.35
C THR A 83 -41.69 14.80 0.71
N LEU A 84 -41.31 13.86 -0.15
CA LEU A 84 -40.18 14.00 -1.03
C LEU A 84 -40.59 15.07 -2.03
N ILE A 85 -39.77 16.10 -2.18
CA ILE A 85 -39.72 16.84 -3.43
C ILE A 85 -39.43 15.77 -4.49
N LYS A 86 -40.50 15.31 -5.14
CA LYS A 86 -40.46 14.36 -6.25
C LYS A 86 -39.90 15.14 -7.43
N GLY A 87 -38.60 15.07 -7.61
CA GLY A 87 -37.94 15.68 -8.76
C GLY A 87 -36.42 15.63 -8.62
N ILE A 88 -35.81 14.71 -9.38
CA ILE A 88 -34.37 14.66 -9.71
C ILE A 88 -33.47 13.98 -8.64
N GLY A 89 -32.96 12.77 -8.94
CA GLY A 89 -31.55 12.48 -8.61
C GLY A 89 -31.12 11.25 -7.79
N MET A 90 -31.94 10.26 -7.44
CA MET A 90 -31.40 9.02 -6.79
C MET A 90 -30.71 8.04 -7.77
N ASN A 91 -30.74 8.33 -9.08
CA ASN A 91 -30.09 7.55 -10.14
C ASN A 91 -28.99 8.34 -10.88
N MET A 92 -28.51 9.45 -10.32
CA MET A 92 -27.45 10.21 -10.98
C MET A 92 -26.11 9.48 -10.77
N ARG A 93 -25.57 8.93 -11.85
CA ARG A 93 -24.25 8.30 -11.86
C ARG A 93 -23.27 9.26 -12.53
N ILE A 94 -22.15 9.51 -11.87
CA ILE A 94 -21.04 10.22 -12.49
C ILE A 94 -20.21 9.13 -13.18
N THR A 95 -20.23 9.12 -14.51
CA THR A 95 -19.54 8.14 -15.34
C THR A 95 -18.22 8.67 -15.90
N ASP A 96 -18.12 9.99 -16.05
CA ASP A 96 -16.92 10.65 -16.53
C ASP A 96 -15.80 10.56 -15.49
N HIS A 97 -14.61 10.14 -15.93
CA HIS A 97 -13.49 9.84 -15.05
C HIS A 97 -12.90 11.12 -14.46
N GLU A 98 -12.71 12.16 -15.27
CA GLU A 98 -12.13 13.43 -14.83
C GLU A 98 -13.05 14.17 -13.87
N THR A 99 -14.35 14.19 -14.16
CA THR A 99 -15.37 14.75 -13.27
C THR A 99 -15.43 13.98 -11.95
N SER A 100 -15.36 12.64 -12.00
CA SER A 100 -15.30 11.80 -10.79
C SER A 100 -14.06 12.12 -9.95
N LYS A 101 -12.89 12.22 -10.60
CA LYS A 101 -11.62 12.58 -9.96
C LYS A 101 -11.71 13.93 -9.26
N TYR A 102 -12.06 14.97 -10.01
CA TYR A 102 -12.12 16.34 -9.50
C TYR A 102 -13.07 16.45 -8.30
N LEU A 103 -14.29 15.92 -8.42
CA LEU A 103 -15.29 16.00 -7.35
C LEU A 103 -14.88 15.20 -6.12
N LEU A 104 -14.32 14.00 -6.32
CA LEU A 104 -13.87 13.15 -5.22
C LEU A 104 -12.69 13.78 -4.47
N TYR A 105 -11.72 14.34 -5.19
CA TYR A 105 -10.53 14.96 -4.59
C TYR A 105 -10.94 16.18 -3.76
N ARG A 106 -11.80 17.03 -4.31
CA ARG A 106 -12.34 18.21 -3.61
C ARG A 106 -13.12 17.82 -2.36
N LEU A 107 -13.90 16.75 -2.44
CA LEU A 107 -14.64 16.21 -1.29
C LEU A 107 -13.69 15.68 -0.22
N MET A 108 -12.63 14.96 -0.60
CA MET A 108 -11.61 14.45 0.33
C MET A 108 -10.86 15.59 1.04
N GLU A 109 -10.54 16.68 0.33
CA GLU A 109 -9.95 17.88 0.92
C GLU A 109 -10.88 18.57 1.91
N GLN A 110 -12.15 18.78 1.53
CA GLN A 110 -13.15 19.44 2.36
C GLN A 110 -13.36 18.70 3.69
N TYR A 111 -13.41 17.37 3.66
CA TYR A 111 -13.61 16.54 4.85
C TYR A 111 -12.29 16.20 5.56
N LYS A 112 -11.17 16.76 5.11
CA LYS A 112 -9.82 16.52 5.67
C LYS A 112 -9.56 15.03 5.85
N VAL A 113 -9.69 14.29 4.75
CA VAL A 113 -9.43 12.85 4.73
C VAL A 113 -7.92 12.63 4.80
N GLU A 114 -7.47 11.90 5.83
CA GLU A 114 -6.05 11.63 6.05
C GLU A 114 -5.62 10.23 5.62
N ASN A 115 -6.55 9.27 5.60
CA ASN A 115 -6.24 7.87 5.35
C ASN A 115 -7.43 7.14 4.68
N MET A 116 -7.21 5.90 4.24
CA MET A 116 -8.24 5.09 3.57
C MET A 116 -9.49 4.85 4.44
N LYS A 117 -9.34 4.72 5.77
CA LYS A 117 -10.48 4.49 6.66
C LYS A 117 -11.36 5.73 6.75
N ASP A 118 -10.76 6.91 6.81
CA ASP A 118 -11.48 8.19 6.81
C ASP A 118 -12.42 8.34 5.61
N VAL A 119 -12.02 7.83 4.45
CA VAL A 119 -12.87 7.86 3.25
C VAL A 119 -14.20 7.15 3.51
N PHE A 120 -14.17 5.97 4.11
CA PHE A 120 -15.39 5.22 4.43
C PHE A 120 -16.19 5.88 5.54
N TYR A 121 -15.55 6.34 6.61
CA TYR A 121 -16.27 6.92 7.74
C TYR A 121 -16.85 8.32 7.43
N LYS A 122 -16.10 9.16 6.72
CA LYS A 122 -16.48 10.56 6.47
C LYS A 122 -17.29 10.74 5.19
N LEU A 123 -17.06 9.92 4.15
CA LEU A 123 -17.64 10.16 2.82
C LEU A 123 -18.73 9.15 2.44
N SER A 124 -18.93 8.05 3.19
CA SER A 124 -19.91 7.02 2.83
C SER A 124 -21.35 7.52 2.77
N THR A 125 -21.68 8.64 3.41
CA THR A 125 -22.99 9.31 3.36
C THR A 125 -23.11 10.35 2.27
N GLU A 126 -22.00 10.76 1.66
CA GLU A 126 -21.97 11.87 0.71
C GLU A 126 -22.58 11.49 -0.64
N PRO A 127 -23.53 12.29 -1.17
CA PRO A 127 -24.20 11.99 -2.45
C PRO A 127 -23.21 11.88 -3.62
N ILE A 128 -22.22 12.78 -3.69
CA ILE A 128 -21.17 12.78 -4.72
C ILE A 128 -20.36 11.48 -4.65
N PHE A 129 -19.93 11.12 -3.45
CA PHE A 129 -19.17 9.89 -3.23
C PHE A 129 -19.97 8.67 -3.68
N ARG A 130 -21.27 8.57 -3.31
CA ARG A 130 -22.18 7.48 -3.70
C ARG A 130 -22.51 7.44 -5.21
N ALA A 131 -22.52 8.59 -5.88
CA ALA A 131 -22.81 8.71 -7.31
C ALA A 131 -21.67 8.20 -8.21
N ILE A 132 -20.43 8.13 -7.68
CA ILE A 132 -19.26 7.58 -8.38
C ILE A 132 -19.22 6.05 -8.21
N ARG A 133 -18.97 5.34 -9.31
CA ARG A 133 -18.86 3.87 -9.32
C ARG A 133 -17.76 3.39 -8.37
N MET A 134 -17.98 2.23 -7.73
CA MET A 134 -17.08 1.71 -6.69
C MET A 134 -15.67 1.38 -7.20
N ASP A 135 -15.56 0.77 -8.38
CA ASP A 135 -14.29 0.44 -9.03
C ASP A 135 -13.47 1.70 -9.32
N VAL A 136 -14.13 2.72 -9.88
CA VAL A 136 -13.53 4.02 -10.16
C VAL A 136 -13.11 4.72 -8.87
N ARG A 137 -13.97 4.73 -7.85
CA ARG A 137 -13.69 5.32 -6.54
C ARG A 137 -12.45 4.71 -5.88
N GLU A 138 -12.34 3.38 -5.85
CA GLU A 138 -11.20 2.72 -5.21
C GLU A 138 -9.89 3.11 -5.89
N SER A 139 -9.86 3.11 -7.24
CA SER A 139 -8.69 3.52 -8.01
C SER A 139 -8.32 4.99 -7.78
N LEU A 140 -9.30 5.90 -7.77
CA LEU A 140 -9.07 7.33 -7.60
C LEU A 140 -8.61 7.69 -6.19
N VAL A 141 -9.19 7.06 -5.16
CA VAL A 141 -8.80 7.28 -3.76
C VAL A 141 -7.36 6.82 -3.54
N ARG A 142 -7.00 5.64 -4.07
CA ARG A 142 -5.62 5.14 -3.98
C ARG A 142 -4.64 6.13 -4.64
N LYS A 143 -4.96 6.53 -5.88
CA LYS A 143 -4.15 7.50 -6.62
C LYS A 143 -4.05 8.85 -5.90
N TYR A 144 -5.12 9.33 -5.26
CA TYR A 144 -5.07 10.57 -4.47
C TYR A 144 -4.02 10.50 -3.35
N PHE A 145 -3.96 9.39 -2.62
CA PHE A 145 -2.98 9.24 -1.54
C PHE A 145 -1.56 9.09 -2.09
N GLU A 146 -1.37 8.34 -3.18
CA GLU A 146 -0.08 8.24 -3.88
C GLU A 146 0.42 9.62 -4.34
N ASP A 147 -0.41 10.37 -5.06
CA ASP A 147 -0.10 11.73 -5.56
C ASP A 147 0.18 12.70 -4.39
N LYS A 148 -0.58 12.59 -3.28
CA LYS A 148 -0.39 13.43 -2.08
C LYS A 148 0.91 13.11 -1.36
N GLU A 149 1.28 11.84 -1.25
CA GLU A 149 2.56 11.41 -0.68
C GLU A 149 3.74 11.83 -1.55
N GLU A 150 3.61 11.75 -2.87
CA GLU A 150 4.60 12.26 -3.81
C GLU A 150 4.80 13.77 -3.67
N ASN A 151 3.72 14.56 -3.73
CA ASN A 151 3.79 16.02 -3.55
C ASN A 151 4.42 16.40 -2.19
N ASN A 152 4.04 15.73 -1.11
CA ASN A 152 4.63 15.97 0.21
C ASN A 152 6.14 15.67 0.24
N ARG A 153 6.59 14.61 -0.46
CA ARG A 153 8.01 14.28 -0.60
C ARG A 153 8.74 15.34 -1.41
N GLU A 154 8.18 15.79 -2.53
CA GLU A 154 8.77 16.85 -3.36
C GLU A 154 8.89 18.18 -2.60
N GLU A 155 7.85 18.57 -1.88
CA GLU A 155 7.88 19.76 -1.02
C GLU A 155 8.96 19.64 0.07
N GLU A 156 9.13 18.46 0.66
CA GLU A 156 10.18 18.22 1.64
C GLU A 156 11.57 18.34 1.02
N VAL A 157 11.80 17.74 -0.15
CA VAL A 157 13.06 17.85 -0.90
C VAL A 157 13.36 19.32 -1.22
N GLN A 158 12.37 20.06 -1.70
CA GLN A 158 12.53 21.48 -2.02
C GLN A 158 12.82 22.32 -0.77
N ARG A 159 12.17 22.04 0.37
CA ARG A 159 12.48 22.69 1.65
C ARG A 159 13.90 22.40 2.13
N GLN A 160 14.34 21.13 2.05
CA GLN A 160 15.71 20.75 2.42
C GLN A 160 16.74 21.46 1.54
N LYS A 161 16.49 21.54 0.23
CA LYS A 161 17.34 22.29 -0.72
C LYS A 161 17.42 23.77 -0.36
N TYR A 162 16.31 24.40 -0.01
CA TYR A 162 16.29 25.79 0.47
C TYR A 162 17.13 25.96 1.74
N TYR A 163 16.98 25.09 2.74
CA TYR A 163 17.79 25.16 3.96
C TYR A 163 19.29 25.05 3.70
N VAL A 164 19.69 24.14 2.80
CA VAL A 164 21.08 23.97 2.39
C VAL A 164 21.60 25.23 1.71
N ASP A 165 20.87 25.81 0.75
CA ASP A 165 21.32 27.02 0.06
C ASP A 165 21.46 28.21 1.02
N GLU A 166 20.50 28.42 1.93
CA GLU A 166 20.59 29.48 2.95
C GLU A 166 21.83 29.32 3.85
N VAL A 167 22.12 28.10 4.33
CA VAL A 167 23.31 27.82 5.14
C VAL A 167 24.59 28.10 4.33
N CYS A 168 24.62 27.67 3.07
CA CYS A 168 25.80 27.77 2.21
C CYS A 168 25.99 29.15 1.57
N LYS A 169 25.16 30.16 1.84
CA LYS A 169 25.37 31.53 1.34
C LYS A 169 26.56 32.22 2.00
N VAL A 170 26.80 31.94 3.28
CA VAL A 170 27.86 32.58 4.06
C VAL A 170 29.08 31.69 4.05
N ASP A 171 30.22 32.24 3.62
CA ASP A 171 31.50 31.57 3.78
C ASP A 171 32.03 31.77 5.21
N VAL A 172 32.28 30.67 5.90
CA VAL A 172 32.84 30.66 7.26
C VAL A 172 34.33 30.32 7.27
N GLY A 173 34.94 30.08 6.10
CA GLY A 173 36.37 29.79 5.96
C GLY A 173 36.81 28.45 6.58
N VAL A 174 35.88 27.51 6.77
CA VAL A 174 36.16 26.24 7.45
C VAL A 174 36.36 25.12 6.44
N SER A 175 37.49 24.41 6.55
CA SER A 175 37.88 23.34 5.61
C SER A 175 37.50 21.94 6.04
N ASP A 176 36.98 21.74 7.25
CA ASP A 176 36.62 20.43 7.78
C ASP A 176 35.13 20.34 8.19
N PHE A 177 34.55 19.15 8.02
CA PHE A 177 33.15 18.92 8.37
C PHE A 177 32.86 19.20 9.84
N PHE A 178 33.79 18.89 10.75
CA PHE A 178 33.57 19.07 12.19
C PHE A 178 33.55 20.54 12.58
N GLY A 179 34.49 21.34 12.07
CA GLY A 179 34.44 22.78 12.22
C GLY A 179 33.17 23.39 11.62
N PHE A 180 32.80 22.98 10.39
CA PHE A 180 31.57 23.44 9.74
C PHE A 180 30.33 23.10 10.58
N ASN A 181 30.22 21.85 11.03
CA ASN A 181 29.12 21.39 11.85
C ASN A 181 29.07 22.11 13.22
N SER A 182 30.23 22.45 13.79
CA SER A 182 30.31 23.22 15.03
C SER A 182 29.80 24.65 14.84
N VAL A 183 30.24 25.34 13.77
CA VAL A 183 29.85 26.73 13.47
C VAL A 183 28.35 26.83 13.20
N PHE A 184 27.80 25.95 12.37
CA PHE A 184 26.39 25.99 11.99
C PHE A 184 25.46 25.26 12.96
N SER A 185 25.99 24.64 14.03
CA SER A 185 25.20 23.86 15.00
C SER A 185 24.00 24.63 15.58
N ARG A 186 24.13 25.95 15.73
CA ARG A 186 23.08 26.86 16.25
C ARG A 186 22.27 27.55 15.15
N HIS A 187 22.56 27.30 13.88
CA HIS A 187 21.88 27.99 12.77
C HIS A 187 20.45 27.46 12.59
N PRO A 188 19.42 28.34 12.49
CA PRO A 188 18.01 27.94 12.46
C PRO A 188 17.69 26.93 11.35
N TYR A 189 18.25 27.12 10.15
CA TYR A 189 18.02 26.22 9.03
C TYR A 189 18.87 24.95 9.12
N TYR A 190 20.10 25.03 9.62
CA TYR A 190 21.01 23.87 9.70
C TYR A 190 20.51 22.81 10.67
N SER A 191 19.89 23.24 11.77
CA SER A 191 19.27 22.33 12.74
C SER A 191 18.15 21.47 12.14
N ARG A 192 17.53 21.92 11.04
CA ARG A 192 16.41 21.26 10.34
C ARG A 192 16.85 20.44 9.13
N ILE A 193 18.13 20.48 8.78
CA ILE A 193 18.67 19.70 7.67
C ILE A 193 18.86 18.25 8.14
N LYS A 194 18.29 17.30 7.39
CA LYS A 194 18.45 15.86 7.67
C LYS A 194 19.86 15.38 7.32
N ASP A 195 20.33 15.69 6.12
CA ASP A 195 21.68 15.31 5.65
C ASP A 195 22.68 16.45 5.85
N LYS A 196 23.27 16.48 7.04
CA LYS A 196 24.28 17.49 7.40
C LYS A 196 25.55 17.38 6.56
N PHE A 197 25.92 16.16 6.16
CA PHE A 197 27.13 15.95 5.38
C PHE A 197 26.93 16.40 3.93
N GLY A 198 25.78 16.10 3.33
CA GLY A 198 25.42 16.62 2.01
C GLY A 198 25.39 18.15 1.97
N CYS A 199 24.92 18.80 3.05
CA CYS A 199 25.01 20.27 3.17
C CYS A 199 26.46 20.78 3.12
N TYR A 200 27.37 20.10 3.82
CA TYR A 200 28.80 20.45 3.80
C TYR A 200 29.45 20.20 2.43
N GLU A 201 29.06 19.14 1.71
CA GLU A 201 29.52 18.90 0.33
C GLU A 201 29.18 20.08 -0.58
N VAL A 202 27.94 20.58 -0.52
CA VAL A 202 27.49 21.77 -1.28
C VAL A 202 28.26 23.03 -0.88
N TYR A 203 28.56 23.20 0.41
CA TYR A 203 29.37 24.32 0.90
C TYR A 203 30.80 24.31 0.32
N ILE A 204 31.48 23.15 0.33
CA ILE A 204 32.82 23.01 -0.27
C ILE A 204 32.77 23.33 -1.76
N GLU A 205 31.79 22.81 -2.50
CA GLU A 205 31.66 23.07 -3.93
C GLU A 205 31.55 24.56 -4.24
N LYS A 206 30.76 25.28 -3.44
CA LYS A 206 30.46 26.69 -3.63
C LYS A 206 31.64 27.61 -3.27
N HIS A 207 32.41 27.28 -2.24
CA HIS A 207 33.42 28.19 -1.66
C HIS A 207 34.87 27.74 -1.81
N MET A 208 35.15 26.44 -1.83
CA MET A 208 36.52 25.89 -1.89
C MET A 208 36.92 25.37 -3.27
N GLY A 209 35.98 25.35 -4.22
CA GLY A 209 36.24 25.04 -5.62
C GLY A 209 36.24 23.55 -5.95
N GLY A 210 35.29 23.13 -6.78
CA GLY A 210 35.20 21.77 -7.33
C GLY A 210 36.34 21.35 -8.27
N THR A 211 37.32 22.21 -8.56
CA THR A 211 38.43 21.91 -9.49
C THR A 211 39.41 20.88 -8.94
N THR A 212 39.69 20.87 -7.63
CA THR A 212 40.57 19.85 -7.03
C THR A 212 39.83 18.52 -6.82
N ALA A 213 38.55 18.59 -6.42
CA ALA A 213 37.70 17.41 -6.26
C ALA A 213 37.45 16.70 -7.60
N GLY A 214 37.13 17.43 -8.67
CA GLY A 214 36.94 16.86 -10.01
C GLY A 214 38.21 16.20 -10.55
N LYS A 215 39.38 16.82 -10.37
CA LYS A 215 40.67 16.22 -10.74
C LYS A 215 40.94 14.94 -9.96
N LEU A 216 40.69 14.92 -8.65
CA LEU A 216 40.86 13.72 -7.82
C LEU A 216 39.88 12.61 -8.23
N GLU A 217 38.63 12.95 -8.57
CA GLU A 217 37.66 11.97 -9.09
C GLU A 217 38.09 11.37 -10.44
N GLU A 218 38.69 12.16 -11.33
CA GLU A 218 39.28 11.67 -12.58
C GLU A 218 40.44 10.71 -12.31
N ILE A 219 41.32 11.06 -11.36
CA ILE A 219 42.40 10.18 -10.92
C ILE A 219 41.84 8.89 -10.32
N PHE A 220 40.82 8.98 -9.45
CA PHE A 220 40.18 7.81 -8.85
C PHE A 220 39.60 6.86 -9.90
N ARG A 221 38.96 7.41 -10.94
CA ARG A 221 38.45 6.64 -12.07
C ARG A 221 39.58 6.01 -12.89
N ALA A 222 40.65 6.74 -13.15
CA ALA A 222 41.82 6.23 -13.87
C ALA A 222 42.54 5.12 -13.10
N CYS A 223 42.59 5.22 -11.77
CA CYS A 223 43.14 4.21 -10.87
C CYS A 223 42.18 3.02 -10.64
N GLY A 224 40.95 3.05 -11.16
CA GLY A 224 39.99 1.96 -11.05
C GLY A 224 39.42 1.78 -9.64
N ILE A 225 39.30 2.87 -8.86
CA ILE A 225 38.72 2.82 -7.52
C ILE A 225 37.22 2.47 -7.62
N ASP A 226 36.82 1.46 -6.85
CA ASP A 226 35.48 0.90 -6.80
C ASP A 226 34.92 0.86 -5.36
N LEU A 227 33.73 0.26 -5.19
CA LEU A 227 33.08 0.11 -3.88
C LEU A 227 33.81 -0.85 -2.92
N ASN A 228 34.79 -1.62 -3.39
CA ASN A 228 35.59 -2.52 -2.55
C ASN A 228 36.90 -1.88 -2.10
N SER A 229 37.24 -0.72 -2.66
CA SER A 229 38.48 -0.01 -2.39
C SER A 229 38.46 0.64 -1.01
N SER A 230 39.55 0.51 -0.25
CA SER A 230 39.70 1.12 1.08
C SER A 230 40.30 2.51 0.99
N ALA A 231 39.78 3.46 1.80
CA ALA A 231 40.36 4.80 1.94
C ALA A 231 41.86 4.78 2.34
N SER A 232 42.27 3.75 3.08
CA SER A 232 43.68 3.59 3.50
C SER A 232 44.60 3.24 2.33
N ASP A 233 44.10 2.51 1.34
CA ASP A 233 44.88 2.11 0.17
C ASP A 233 44.99 3.27 -0.81
N VAL A 234 43.90 4.03 -0.97
CA VAL A 234 43.88 5.27 -1.77
C VAL A 234 44.89 6.29 -1.25
N LEU A 235 44.99 6.47 0.07
CA LEU A 235 45.97 7.39 0.67
C LEU A 235 47.43 7.00 0.45
N LYS A 236 47.72 5.74 0.11
CA LYS A 236 49.09 5.24 -0.15
C LYS A 236 49.50 5.31 -1.63
N MET A 237 48.58 5.70 -2.51
CA MET A 237 48.83 5.80 -3.95
C MET A 237 49.78 6.98 -4.26
N LYS A 238 50.70 6.80 -5.22
CA LYS A 238 51.71 7.81 -5.58
C LYS A 238 51.07 9.06 -6.17
N GLU A 239 49.96 8.87 -6.86
CA GLU A 239 49.13 9.90 -7.49
C GLU A 239 48.52 10.86 -6.44
N MET A 240 48.45 10.44 -5.17
CA MET A 240 47.87 11.21 -4.06
C MET A 240 48.91 11.99 -3.25
N GLU A 241 50.22 11.74 -3.44
CA GLU A 241 51.29 12.36 -2.64
C GLU A 241 51.35 13.89 -2.77
N GLY A 242 50.86 14.43 -3.89
CA GLY A 242 50.81 15.88 -4.15
C GLY A 242 49.60 16.61 -3.54
N PHE A 243 48.68 15.90 -2.90
CA PHE A 243 47.43 16.46 -2.38
C PHE A 243 47.39 16.42 -0.85
N ASP A 244 46.69 17.37 -0.25
CA ASP A 244 46.39 17.30 1.18
C ASP A 244 45.53 16.06 1.46
N ARG A 245 45.97 15.25 2.43
CA ARG A 245 45.29 14.02 2.87
C ARG A 245 43.82 14.26 3.19
N LYS A 246 43.48 15.40 3.79
CA LYS A 246 42.07 15.73 4.10
C LYS A 246 41.25 15.86 2.81
N VAL A 247 41.78 16.57 1.82
CA VAL A 247 41.13 16.78 0.52
C VAL A 247 40.96 15.46 -0.24
N VAL A 248 41.95 14.57 -0.19
CA VAL A 248 41.86 13.23 -0.79
C VAL A 248 40.74 12.41 -0.12
N LEU A 249 40.68 12.39 1.22
CA LEU A 249 39.65 11.64 1.95
C LEU A 249 38.24 12.15 1.66
N PHE A 250 38.02 13.47 1.66
CA PHE A 250 36.71 14.03 1.35
C PHE A 250 36.30 13.74 -0.10
N SER A 251 37.22 13.88 -1.05
CA SER A 251 36.97 13.55 -2.45
C SER A 251 36.66 12.06 -2.62
N PHE A 252 37.36 11.18 -1.88
CA PHE A 252 37.10 9.74 -1.88
C PHE A 252 35.71 9.41 -1.32
N ILE A 253 35.31 9.98 -0.17
CA ILE A 253 33.98 9.76 0.41
C ILE A 253 32.88 10.20 -0.56
N ARG A 254 33.04 11.38 -1.16
CA ARG A 254 32.12 11.91 -2.17
C ARG A 254 32.02 10.98 -3.38
N TYR A 255 33.16 10.55 -3.93
CA TYR A 255 33.24 9.62 -5.06
C TYR A 255 32.57 8.28 -4.73
N PHE A 256 32.86 7.72 -3.55
CA PHE A 256 32.30 6.46 -3.07
C PHE A 256 30.78 6.55 -2.92
N ARG A 257 30.25 7.60 -2.31
CA ARG A 257 28.80 7.84 -2.21
C ARG A 257 28.13 7.98 -3.58
N ARG A 258 28.82 8.56 -4.57
CA ARG A 258 28.31 8.60 -5.94
C ARG A 258 28.24 7.19 -6.54
N LEU A 259 29.30 6.40 -6.41
CA LEU A 259 29.31 5.00 -6.87
C LEU A 259 28.22 4.18 -6.19
N GLU A 260 27.99 4.37 -4.88
CA GLU A 260 26.92 3.69 -4.14
C GLU A 260 25.54 4.05 -4.71
N ARG A 261 25.30 5.34 -4.98
CA ARG A 261 24.04 5.80 -5.58
C ARG A 261 23.84 5.23 -6.99
N GLU A 262 24.87 5.27 -7.83
CA GLU A 262 24.81 4.71 -9.18
C GLU A 262 24.53 3.20 -9.14
N PHE A 263 25.18 2.47 -8.25
CA PHE A 263 24.94 1.04 -8.04
C PHE A 263 23.51 0.74 -7.59
N LEU A 264 22.96 1.51 -6.64
CA LEU A 264 21.58 1.35 -6.18
C LEU A 264 20.57 1.67 -7.29
N LEU A 265 20.82 2.73 -8.07
CA LEU A 265 20.00 3.09 -9.23
C LEU A 265 20.03 1.99 -10.31
N ASP A 266 21.18 1.37 -10.55
CA ASP A 266 21.29 0.25 -11.49
C ASP A 266 20.53 -0.99 -11.00
N ILE A 267 20.54 -1.26 -9.69
CA ILE A 267 19.71 -2.32 -9.09
C ILE A 267 18.23 -2.01 -9.29
N GLU A 268 17.81 -0.78 -9.00
CA GLU A 268 16.42 -0.35 -9.14
C GLU A 268 15.97 -0.41 -10.59
N LYS A 269 16.79 0.09 -11.53
CA LYS A 269 16.54 0.01 -12.97
C LYS A 269 16.45 -1.43 -13.46
N LYS A 270 17.30 -2.33 -12.95
CA LYS A 270 17.18 -3.76 -13.25
C LYS A 270 15.87 -4.33 -12.71
N LYS A 271 15.47 -3.98 -11.49
CA LYS A 271 14.19 -4.40 -10.89
C LYS A 271 12.98 -3.88 -11.69
N THR A 272 12.97 -2.61 -12.09
CA THR A 272 11.87 -2.04 -12.89
C THR A 272 11.81 -2.66 -14.28
N SER A 273 12.96 -2.81 -14.96
CA SER A 273 13.01 -3.50 -16.26
C SER A 273 12.58 -4.97 -16.19
N MET A 274 12.80 -5.62 -15.05
CA MET A 274 12.29 -6.98 -14.80
C MET A 274 10.78 -6.94 -14.55
N ALA A 275 10.29 -5.97 -13.78
CA ALA A 275 8.88 -5.79 -13.48
C ALA A 275 8.04 -5.53 -14.74
N GLU A 276 8.55 -4.75 -15.69
CA GLU A 276 7.92 -4.50 -16.99
C GLU A 276 7.76 -5.79 -17.82
N LYS A 277 8.65 -6.76 -17.65
CA LYS A 277 8.61 -8.05 -18.37
C LYS A 277 7.74 -9.10 -17.70
N ILE A 278 7.29 -8.87 -16.45
CA ILE A 278 6.43 -9.82 -15.71
C ILE A 278 5.20 -10.24 -16.51
N PRO A 279 4.38 -9.33 -17.10
CA PRO A 279 3.20 -9.73 -17.85
C PRO A 279 3.52 -10.66 -19.03
N HIS A 280 4.66 -10.43 -19.68
CA HIS A 280 5.12 -11.26 -20.79
C HIS A 280 5.54 -12.65 -20.31
N TYR A 281 6.38 -12.74 -19.29
CA TYR A 281 6.80 -14.04 -18.73
C TYR A 281 5.63 -14.83 -18.15
N ARG A 282 4.66 -14.15 -17.53
CA ARG A 282 3.42 -14.74 -17.05
C ARG A 282 2.63 -15.38 -18.19
N GLU A 283 2.48 -14.67 -19.30
CA GLU A 283 1.76 -15.17 -20.46
C GLU A 283 2.49 -16.35 -21.13
N GLU A 284 3.81 -16.26 -21.31
CA GLU A 284 4.61 -17.38 -21.83
C GLU A 284 4.48 -18.64 -20.96
N PHE A 285 4.53 -18.47 -19.64
CA PHE A 285 4.33 -19.59 -18.72
C PHE A 285 2.90 -20.15 -18.79
N ARG A 286 1.88 -19.29 -18.88
CA ARG A 286 0.49 -19.74 -19.12
C ARG A 286 0.34 -20.49 -20.43
N GLN A 287 1.06 -20.12 -21.49
CA GLN A 287 1.05 -20.87 -22.76
C GLN A 287 1.63 -22.28 -22.60
N VAL A 288 2.71 -22.45 -21.83
CA VAL A 288 3.24 -23.77 -21.48
C VAL A 288 2.18 -24.60 -20.73
N LEU A 289 1.52 -24.02 -19.72
CA LEU A 289 0.46 -24.70 -18.97
C LEU A 289 -0.73 -25.09 -19.86
N ASN A 290 -1.17 -24.20 -20.75
CA ASN A 290 -2.22 -24.46 -21.74
C ASN A 290 -1.83 -25.60 -22.71
N SER A 291 -0.57 -25.64 -23.15
CA SER A 291 -0.05 -26.72 -24.00
C SER A 291 -0.07 -28.06 -23.28
N LEU A 292 0.38 -28.10 -22.02
CA LEU A 292 0.37 -29.30 -21.20
C LEU A 292 -1.06 -29.78 -20.89
N TYR A 293 -1.99 -28.84 -20.67
CA TYR A 293 -3.41 -29.14 -20.50
C TYR A 293 -4.03 -29.71 -21.77
N SER A 294 -3.75 -29.13 -22.92
CA SER A 294 -4.24 -29.60 -24.23
C SER A 294 -3.77 -31.02 -24.56
N ARG A 295 -2.59 -31.40 -24.05
CA ARG A 295 -2.03 -32.76 -24.15
C ARG A 295 -2.59 -33.73 -23.10
N GLY A 296 -3.42 -33.28 -22.15
CA GLY A 296 -3.95 -34.10 -21.06
C GLY A 296 -2.90 -34.45 -19.98
N LEU A 297 -1.79 -33.69 -19.92
CA LEU A 297 -0.75 -33.89 -18.90
C LEU A 297 -1.10 -33.19 -17.59
N ILE A 298 -1.71 -32.00 -17.68
CA ILE A 298 -2.31 -31.29 -16.55
C ILE A 298 -3.83 -31.51 -16.58
N TYR A 299 -4.41 -31.73 -15.40
CA TYR A 299 -5.83 -31.96 -15.20
C TYR A 299 -6.37 -31.12 -14.03
N TYR A 300 -7.68 -31.15 -13.81
CA TYR A 300 -8.34 -30.38 -12.76
C TYR A 300 -7.77 -30.71 -11.37
N LYS A 301 -7.56 -29.69 -10.53
CA LYS A 301 -7.05 -29.82 -9.15
C LYS A 301 -5.69 -30.52 -8.98
N MET A 302 -4.92 -30.71 -10.05
CA MET A 302 -3.57 -31.29 -9.96
C MET A 302 -2.69 -30.43 -9.03
N LYS A 303 -1.99 -31.05 -8.08
CA LYS A 303 -1.15 -30.31 -7.12
C LYS A 303 0.09 -29.79 -7.83
N PHE A 304 0.56 -28.59 -7.45
CA PHE A 304 1.75 -27.97 -8.04
C PHE A 304 2.98 -28.90 -8.02
N LYS A 305 3.19 -29.64 -6.91
CA LYS A 305 4.31 -30.58 -6.77
C LYS A 305 4.31 -31.69 -7.84
N ASP A 306 3.14 -32.12 -8.29
CA ASP A 306 2.98 -33.20 -9.24
C ASP A 306 3.15 -32.66 -10.67
N ALA A 307 2.65 -31.44 -10.91
CA ALA A 307 2.82 -30.75 -12.20
C ALA A 307 4.23 -30.19 -12.41
N PHE A 308 4.98 -29.91 -11.34
CA PHE A 308 6.31 -29.28 -11.38
C PHE A 308 7.27 -29.97 -12.34
N TYR A 309 7.30 -31.31 -12.34
CA TYR A 309 8.20 -32.08 -13.20
C TYR A 309 7.94 -31.90 -14.70
N LEU A 310 6.74 -31.45 -15.08
CA LEU A 310 6.33 -31.25 -16.47
C LEU A 310 6.89 -29.95 -17.07
N PHE A 311 7.16 -28.94 -16.24
CA PHE A 311 7.58 -27.61 -16.71
C PHE A 311 8.85 -27.07 -16.05
N LYS A 312 9.45 -27.75 -15.06
CA LYS A 312 10.65 -27.28 -14.34
C LYS A 312 11.86 -26.94 -15.23
N ASN A 313 11.96 -27.55 -16.40
CA ASN A 313 13.06 -27.34 -17.34
C ASN A 313 12.69 -26.34 -18.46
N SER A 314 11.47 -25.81 -18.45
CA SER A 314 11.03 -24.87 -19.47
C SER A 314 11.63 -23.48 -19.24
N GLU A 315 12.09 -22.84 -20.31
CA GLU A 315 12.59 -21.47 -20.26
C GLU A 315 11.56 -20.47 -19.68
N PRO A 316 10.26 -20.52 -20.04
CA PRO A 316 9.25 -19.65 -19.43
C PRO A 316 9.14 -19.80 -17.91
N PHE A 317 9.34 -21.00 -17.37
CA PHE A 317 9.36 -21.22 -15.92
C PHE A 317 10.55 -20.53 -15.25
N TRP A 318 11.76 -20.64 -15.83
CA TRP A 318 12.97 -20.01 -15.29
C TRP A 318 12.92 -18.48 -15.40
N ASN A 319 12.38 -17.95 -16.50
CA ASN A 319 12.18 -16.52 -16.70
C ASN A 319 11.24 -15.94 -15.65
N LEU A 320 10.14 -16.64 -15.36
CA LEU A 320 9.18 -16.25 -14.33
C LEU A 320 9.77 -16.39 -12.92
N LEU A 321 10.53 -17.45 -12.63
CA LEU A 321 11.20 -17.66 -11.34
C LEU A 321 12.27 -16.59 -11.04
N GLY A 322 12.94 -16.09 -12.08
CA GLY A 322 13.88 -14.96 -11.97
C GLY A 322 13.21 -13.60 -11.74
N SER A 323 11.88 -13.54 -11.80
CA SER A 323 11.09 -12.33 -11.54
C SER A 323 10.60 -12.26 -10.09
N MET A 324 9.87 -11.19 -9.74
CA MET A 324 9.23 -11.05 -8.43
C MET A 324 7.92 -11.87 -8.31
N GLU A 325 7.40 -12.39 -9.42
CA GLU A 325 6.15 -13.15 -9.46
C GLU A 325 6.41 -14.65 -9.24
N SER A 326 5.61 -15.28 -8.39
CA SER A 326 5.76 -16.69 -8.06
C SER A 326 5.14 -17.59 -9.14
N PRO A 327 5.90 -18.50 -9.79
CA PRO A 327 5.32 -19.47 -10.74
C PRO A 327 4.21 -20.33 -10.13
N LYS A 328 4.26 -20.55 -8.82
CA LYS A 328 3.24 -21.29 -8.07
C LYS A 328 1.90 -20.54 -8.02
N GLU A 329 1.93 -19.22 -7.90
CA GLU A 329 0.73 -18.39 -7.91
C GLU A 329 0.08 -18.39 -9.30
N VAL A 330 0.86 -18.21 -10.36
CA VAL A 330 0.37 -18.28 -11.75
C VAL A 330 -0.24 -19.65 -12.05
N TYR A 331 0.39 -20.74 -11.58
CA TYR A 331 -0.18 -22.07 -11.68
C TYR A 331 -1.50 -22.22 -10.91
N PHE A 332 -1.61 -21.68 -9.69
CA PHE A 332 -2.84 -21.78 -8.91
C PHE A 332 -3.99 -21.01 -9.53
N GLU A 333 -3.73 -19.83 -10.08
CA GLU A 333 -4.75 -19.12 -10.86
C GLU A 333 -5.19 -19.95 -12.06
N PHE A 334 -4.25 -20.55 -12.80
CA PHE A 334 -4.56 -21.43 -13.93
C PHE A 334 -5.44 -22.62 -13.52
N VAL A 335 -5.10 -23.32 -12.43
CA VAL A 335 -5.91 -24.44 -11.92
C VAL A 335 -7.27 -23.95 -11.42
N ASN A 336 -7.35 -22.79 -10.77
CA ASN A 336 -8.62 -22.21 -10.34
C ASN A 336 -9.52 -21.85 -11.52
N ASP A 337 -8.95 -21.36 -12.63
CA ASP A 337 -9.68 -21.12 -13.87
C ASP A 337 -10.25 -22.42 -14.46
N LEU A 338 -9.46 -23.50 -14.43
CA LEU A 338 -9.93 -24.84 -14.78
C LEU A 338 -11.07 -25.30 -13.85
N GLU A 339 -10.90 -25.19 -12.52
CA GLU A 339 -11.96 -25.56 -11.57
C GLU A 339 -13.25 -24.78 -11.77
N ASN A 340 -13.16 -23.48 -12.07
CA ASN A 340 -14.32 -22.65 -12.39
C ASN A 340 -14.96 -23.06 -13.71
N LYS A 341 -14.16 -23.49 -14.70
CA LYS A 341 -14.65 -24.10 -15.94
C LYS A 341 -15.40 -25.41 -15.66
N LEU A 342 -14.88 -26.27 -14.78
CA LEU A 342 -15.54 -27.51 -14.36
C LEU A 342 -16.89 -27.27 -13.66
N LYS A 343 -16.93 -26.34 -12.71
CA LYS A 343 -18.16 -25.97 -11.98
C LYS A 343 -19.27 -25.47 -12.92
N ARG A 344 -18.91 -24.81 -14.03
CA ARG A 344 -19.87 -24.37 -15.05
C ARG A 344 -20.47 -25.58 -15.77
N TYR A 345 -19.64 -26.52 -16.22
CA TYR A 345 -20.11 -27.77 -16.84
C TYR A 345 -21.04 -28.58 -15.92
N GLU A 346 -20.72 -28.68 -14.63
CA GLU A 346 -21.57 -29.36 -13.64
C GLU A 346 -22.95 -28.68 -13.47
N LYS A 347 -22.99 -27.35 -13.56
CA LYS A 347 -24.20 -26.55 -13.32
C LYS A 347 -25.12 -26.45 -14.54
N GLU A 348 -24.56 -26.37 -15.74
CA GLU A 348 -25.31 -26.12 -16.99
C GLU A 348 -25.87 -27.42 -17.61
N ARG A 349 -25.56 -28.58 -17.03
CA ARG A 349 -26.13 -29.91 -17.27
C ARG A 349 -26.15 -30.48 -18.70
N THR A 350 -25.80 -29.72 -19.74
CA THR A 350 -25.54 -30.20 -21.11
C THR A 350 -25.22 -29.01 -22.01
N GLU A 351 -23.94 -28.72 -22.24
CA GLU A 351 -23.45 -28.15 -23.50
C GLU A 351 -22.09 -28.81 -23.79
N GLU A 352 -21.78 -29.05 -25.06
CA GLU A 352 -20.69 -29.92 -25.53
C GLU A 352 -19.35 -29.69 -24.80
N ILE A 353 -19.03 -30.55 -23.82
CA ILE A 353 -17.71 -30.56 -23.18
C ILE A 353 -16.67 -30.89 -24.26
N SER A 354 -15.69 -30.01 -24.44
CA SER A 354 -14.58 -30.23 -25.37
C SER A 354 -13.89 -31.57 -25.11
N GLN A 355 -13.42 -32.25 -26.15
CA GLN A 355 -12.70 -33.53 -26.00
C GLN A 355 -11.49 -33.41 -25.06
N ILE A 356 -10.84 -32.25 -25.02
CA ILE A 356 -9.71 -31.96 -24.13
C ILE A 356 -10.19 -31.94 -22.67
N ASP A 357 -11.29 -31.22 -22.42
CA ASP A 357 -11.85 -31.08 -21.07
C ASP A 357 -12.37 -32.44 -20.57
N LYS A 358 -13.00 -33.26 -21.43
CA LYS A 358 -13.41 -34.63 -21.08
C LYS A 358 -12.23 -35.47 -20.60
N ARG A 359 -11.13 -35.51 -21.37
CA ARG A 359 -9.91 -36.25 -20.98
C ARG A 359 -9.33 -35.79 -19.65
N ALA A 360 -9.34 -34.47 -19.39
CA ALA A 360 -8.85 -33.91 -18.14
C ALA A 360 -9.77 -34.25 -16.95
N VAL A 361 -11.09 -34.31 -17.17
CA VAL A 361 -12.06 -34.75 -16.15
C VAL A 361 -11.88 -36.24 -15.85
N ASP A 362 -11.79 -37.08 -16.88
CA ASP A 362 -11.63 -38.53 -16.72
C ASP A 362 -10.35 -38.84 -15.92
N LYS A 363 -9.23 -38.23 -16.31
CA LYS A 363 -7.94 -38.37 -15.60
C LYS A 363 -7.97 -37.85 -14.16
N TYR A 364 -8.70 -36.77 -13.89
CA TYR A 364 -8.89 -36.29 -12.51
C TYR A 364 -9.61 -37.33 -11.67
N PHE A 365 -10.69 -37.91 -12.19
CA PHE A 365 -11.43 -38.93 -11.45
C PHE A 365 -10.59 -40.18 -11.25
N GLU A 366 -9.89 -40.69 -12.28
CA GLU A 366 -8.96 -41.83 -12.16
C GLU A 366 -7.98 -41.66 -10.99
N VAL A 367 -7.29 -40.52 -10.90
CA VAL A 367 -6.33 -40.25 -9.81
C VAL A 367 -7.02 -40.15 -8.45
N VAL A 368 -8.24 -39.60 -8.38
CA VAL A 368 -9.02 -39.54 -7.13
C VAL A 368 -9.47 -40.93 -6.68
N TRP A 369 -9.74 -41.84 -7.61
CA TRP A 369 -10.05 -43.24 -7.31
C TRP A 369 -8.79 -43.97 -6.79
N GLU A 370 -7.64 -43.80 -7.45
CA GLU A 370 -6.36 -44.37 -7.02
C GLU A 370 -5.91 -43.87 -5.63
N GLU A 371 -5.99 -42.55 -5.36
CA GLU A 371 -5.64 -41.98 -4.04
C GLU A 371 -6.55 -42.50 -2.91
N LYS A 372 -7.80 -42.91 -3.23
CA LYS A 372 -8.71 -43.53 -2.25
C LYS A 372 -8.37 -45.00 -1.99
N GLU A 373 -8.04 -45.76 -3.03
CA GLU A 373 -7.63 -47.16 -2.88
C GLU A 373 -6.31 -47.28 -2.11
N GLU A 374 -5.36 -46.36 -2.31
CA GLU A 374 -4.09 -46.34 -1.55
C GLU A 374 -4.25 -45.86 -0.10
N GLY A 375 -5.26 -45.02 0.19
CA GLY A 375 -5.53 -44.48 1.53
C GLY A 375 -6.42 -45.35 2.42
N GLU A 376 -7.01 -46.42 1.88
CA GLU A 376 -7.85 -47.39 2.61
C GLU A 376 -7.08 -48.66 3.05
N ILE A 377 -5.75 -48.66 2.95
CA ILE A 377 -4.87 -49.77 3.38
C ILE A 377 -4.34 -49.58 4.82
#